data_AF-A0A1I1LLX4-F1
#
_entry.id   AF-A0A1I1LLX4-F1
#
_cell.length_a   1.000
_cell.length_b   1.000
_cell.length_c   1.000
_cell.angle_alpha   90.00
_cell.angle_beta   90.00
_cell.angle_gamma   90.00
#
_symmetry.space_group_name_H-M   'P 1'
#
loop_
_entity.id
_entity.type
_entity.pdbx_description
1 polymer ?
#
loop_
_entity_poly.entity_id
_entity_poly.type
_entity_poly.pdbx_seq_one_letter_code
_entity_poly.pdbx_strand_id
1 'polypeptide(L)'
;MHNIIVTNTIEQDKVTINFDPQDGTLSFPSVDLTTTADIDLNPLILKLTALLELDTKLEIQYDDVHSLADSDSKIKLVKETLDDIYKSFNQNIITEDEIMHEDDDF
;
A
#
# COMPACT_ATOMS: atom_id res chain seq x y z
N MET A 1 17.28 1.32 -4.27
CA MET A 1 16.00 0.89 -3.70
C MET A 1 15.22 0.11 -4.71
N HIS A 2 14.81 -1.08 -4.31
CA HIS A 2 13.79 -1.85 -5.01
C HIS A 2 12.42 -1.23 -4.67
N ASN A 3 11.46 -1.28 -5.61
CA ASN A 3 10.12 -0.77 -5.41
C ASN A 3 9.11 -1.92 -5.63
N ILE A 4 8.08 -1.96 -4.81
CA ILE A 4 6.92 -2.83 -5.02
C ILE A 4 5.79 -1.97 -5.56
N ILE A 5 5.24 -2.36 -6.71
CA ILE A 5 4.02 -1.74 -7.22
C ILE A 5 2.83 -2.30 -6.45
N VAL A 6 2.06 -1.40 -5.85
CA VAL A 6 0.80 -1.73 -5.17
C VAL A 6 -0.35 -1.25 -6.05
N THR A 7 -1.03 -2.18 -6.71
CA THR A 7 -2.19 -1.88 -7.55
C THR A 7 -3.48 -2.11 -6.75
N ASN A 8 -4.25 -1.04 -6.56
CA ASN A 8 -5.55 -1.06 -5.89
C ASN A 8 -6.64 -1.03 -6.96
N THR A 9 -7.24 -2.18 -7.26
CA THR A 9 -8.37 -2.29 -8.18
C THR A 9 -9.66 -2.02 -7.43
N ILE A 10 -10.35 -0.94 -7.78
CA ILE A 10 -11.58 -0.49 -7.14
C ILE A 10 -12.78 -1.02 -7.91
N GLU A 11 -13.59 -1.83 -7.24
CA GLU A 11 -14.86 -2.35 -7.72
C GLU A 11 -16.00 -1.90 -6.79
N GLN A 12 -17.24 -2.15 -7.20
CA GLN A 12 -18.41 -1.60 -6.51
C GLN A 12 -18.58 -2.13 -5.08
N ASP A 13 -18.15 -3.35 -4.81
CA ASP A 13 -18.32 -4.06 -3.54
C ASP A 13 -17.00 -4.44 -2.86
N LYS A 14 -15.86 -4.14 -3.50
CA LYS A 14 -14.54 -4.44 -2.94
C LYS A 14 -13.42 -3.59 -3.53
N VAL A 15 -12.29 -3.56 -2.83
CA VAL A 15 -11.00 -3.10 -3.34
C VAL A 15 -10.03 -4.28 -3.27
N THR A 16 -9.50 -4.72 -4.40
CA THR A 16 -8.46 -5.76 -4.47
C THR A 16 -7.10 -5.09 -4.56
N ILE A 17 -6.19 -5.48 -3.66
CA ILE A 17 -4.83 -4.94 -3.54
C ILE A 17 -3.84 -6.01 -3.98
N ASN A 18 -3.08 -5.71 -5.03
CA ASN A 18 -2.03 -6.58 -5.56
C ASN A 18 -0.66 -5.97 -5.31
N PHE A 19 0.32 -6.82 -5.01
CA PHE A 19 1.71 -6.42 -4.77
C PHE A 19 2.60 -7.09 -5.80
N ASP A 20 3.26 -6.28 -6.63
CA ASP A 20 4.19 -6.73 -7.66
C ASP A 20 5.61 -6.23 -7.32
N PRO A 21 6.53 -7.12 -6.91
CA PRO A 21 7.93 -6.76 -6.68
C PRO A 21 8.72 -6.55 -7.98
N GLN A 22 8.14 -6.72 -9.17
CA GLN A 22 8.79 -6.45 -10.48
C GLN A 22 10.03 -7.28 -10.83
N ASP A 23 10.65 -7.98 -9.88
CA ASP A 23 11.80 -8.88 -10.09
C ASP A 23 11.41 -10.37 -10.13
N GLY A 24 10.12 -10.66 -9.89
CA GLY A 24 9.56 -12.01 -9.87
C GLY A 24 10.08 -12.89 -8.73
N THR A 25 10.80 -12.32 -7.75
CA THR A 25 11.42 -13.08 -6.65
C THR A 25 10.41 -13.49 -5.59
N LEU A 26 9.32 -12.73 -5.45
CA LEU A 26 8.28 -12.94 -4.45
C LEU A 26 6.89 -12.84 -5.10
N SER A 27 6.00 -13.77 -4.77
CA SER A 27 4.60 -13.69 -5.13
C SER A 27 3.79 -13.52 -3.86
N PHE A 28 3.13 -12.37 -3.73
CA PHE A 28 2.23 -12.09 -2.63
C PHE A 28 0.79 -12.38 -3.08
N PRO A 29 -0.01 -13.12 -2.29
CA PRO A 29 -1.44 -13.21 -2.55
C PRO A 29 -2.06 -11.82 -2.41
N SER A 30 -3.06 -11.56 -3.24
CA SER A 30 -3.85 -10.32 -3.18
C SER A 30 -4.57 -10.19 -1.85
N VAL A 31 -4.88 -8.96 -1.47
CA VAL A 31 -5.72 -8.63 -0.32
C VAL A 31 -7.03 -8.05 -0.83
N ASP A 32 -8.15 -8.65 -0.45
CA ASP A 32 -9.48 -8.15 -0.80
C ASP A 32 -10.11 -7.43 0.40
N LEU A 33 -10.43 -6.16 0.23
CA LEU A 33 -11.17 -5.36 1.18
C LEU A 33 -12.63 -5.28 0.74
N THR A 34 -13.53 -5.98 1.44
CA THR A 34 -14.97 -5.91 1.12
C THR A 34 -15.57 -4.60 1.62
N THR A 35 -16.24 -3.85 0.76
CA THR A 35 -16.81 -2.53 1.08
C THR A 35 -18.31 -2.60 1.42
N THR A 36 -18.95 -3.76 1.30
CA THR A 36 -20.38 -3.96 1.65
C THR A 36 -20.62 -4.19 3.14
N ALA A 37 -19.58 -4.56 3.89
CA ALA A 37 -19.62 -4.78 5.34
C ALA A 37 -18.62 -3.86 6.06
N ASP A 38 -18.34 -4.13 7.33
CA ASP A 38 -17.21 -3.51 8.02
C ASP A 38 -15.91 -3.92 7.35
N ILE A 39 -15.03 -2.93 7.12
CA ILE A 39 -13.78 -3.14 6.40
C ILE A 39 -12.75 -3.70 7.37
N ASP A 40 -12.21 -4.88 7.06
CA ASP A 40 -11.10 -5.48 7.80
C ASP A 40 -9.77 -5.16 7.13
N LEU A 41 -8.96 -4.32 7.76
CA LEU A 41 -7.62 -3.95 7.27
C LEU A 41 -6.52 -4.89 7.75
N ASN A 42 -6.81 -5.84 8.66
CA ASN A 42 -5.77 -6.72 9.22
C ASN A 42 -4.98 -7.50 8.17
N PRO A 43 -5.59 -8.06 7.10
CA PRO A 43 -4.84 -8.75 6.06
C PRO A 43 -3.84 -7.85 5.36
N LEU A 44 -4.19 -6.57 5.14
CA LEU A 44 -3.30 -5.58 4.54
C LEU A 44 -2.13 -5.26 5.49
N ILE A 45 -2.42 -4.99 6.76
CA ILE A 45 -1.37 -4.67 7.75
C ILE A 45 -0.35 -5.81 7.87
N LEU A 46 -0.82 -7.07 7.93
CA LEU A 46 0.07 -8.23 7.97
C LEU A 46 0.99 -8.32 6.73
N LYS A 47 0.47 -7.97 5.54
CA LYS A 47 1.29 -7.92 4.32
C LYS A 47 2.33 -6.81 4.39
N LEU A 48 1.92 -5.60 4.76
CA LEU A 48 2.84 -4.47 4.88
C LEU A 48 3.95 -4.77 5.89
N THR A 49 3.64 -5.37 7.05
CA THR A 49 4.69 -5.75 8.02
C THR A 49 5.71 -6.72 7.42
N ALA A 50 5.29 -7.69 6.60
CA ALA A 50 6.23 -8.59 5.93
C ALA A 50 7.11 -7.87 4.88
N LEU A 51 6.61 -6.77 4.29
CA LEU A 51 7.39 -5.95 3.35
C LEU A 51 8.41 -5.04 4.04
N LEU A 52 8.25 -4.73 5.34
CA LEU A 52 9.25 -3.96 6.09
C LEU A 52 10.61 -4.67 6.13
N GLU A 53 10.62 -6.01 6.16
CA GLU A 53 11.86 -6.80 6.16
C GLU A 53 12.66 -6.68 4.85
N LEU A 54 12.05 -6.13 3.79
CA LEU A 54 12.63 -6.04 2.46
C LEU A 54 13.19 -4.65 2.12
N ASP A 55 13.07 -3.68 3.03
CA ASP A 55 13.54 -2.29 2.86
C ASP A 55 13.16 -1.69 1.48
N THR A 56 11.90 -1.87 1.12
CA THR A 56 11.36 -1.52 -0.19
C THR A 56 10.34 -0.42 -0.09
N LYS A 57 10.34 0.50 -1.06
CA LYS A 57 9.29 1.51 -1.18
C LYS A 57 8.10 0.95 -1.95
N LEU A 58 6.92 1.47 -1.65
CA LEU A 58 5.69 1.18 -2.36
C LEU A 58 5.42 2.26 -3.40
N GLU A 59 5.19 1.85 -4.65
CA GLU A 59 4.65 2.69 -5.71
C GLU A 59 3.16 2.41 -5.85
N ILE A 60 2.32 3.42 -5.59
CA ILE A 60 0.87 3.22 -5.47
C ILE A 60 0.18 3.53 -6.78
N GLN A 61 -0.67 2.61 -7.22
CA GLN A 61 -1.53 2.74 -8.40
C GLN A 61 -2.98 2.42 -8.04
N TYR A 62 -3.90 3.12 -8.67
CA TYR A 62 -5.34 2.88 -8.56
C TYR A 62 -5.93 2.58 -9.92
N ASP A 63 -6.64 1.47 -10.02
CA ASP A 63 -7.48 1.12 -11.16
C ASP A 63 -8.95 1.33 -10.77
N ASP A 64 -9.47 2.52 -11.10
CA ASP A 64 -10.84 2.96 -10.80
C ASP A 64 -11.54 3.34 -12.12
N VAL A 65 -11.81 2.33 -12.96
CA VAL A 65 -12.39 2.50 -14.30
C VAL A 65 -13.72 3.25 -14.30
N HIS A 66 -14.46 3.19 -13.19
CA HIS A 66 -15.78 3.78 -13.05
C HIS A 66 -15.82 5.05 -12.18
N SER A 67 -14.66 5.56 -11.75
CA SER A 67 -14.56 6.72 -10.86
C SER A 67 -15.43 6.56 -9.60
N LEU A 68 -15.44 5.35 -9.04
CA LEU A 68 -16.20 5.00 -7.86
C LEU A 68 -15.72 5.78 -6.63
N ALA A 69 -14.42 6.08 -6.55
CA ALA A 69 -13.88 6.93 -5.48
C ALA A 69 -14.40 8.38 -5.54
N ASP A 70 -14.91 8.84 -6.67
CA ASP A 70 -15.50 10.18 -6.82
C ASP A 70 -17.02 10.18 -6.57
N SER A 71 -17.68 9.03 -6.69
CA SER A 71 -19.14 8.90 -6.64
C SER A 71 -19.68 8.18 -5.40
N ASP A 72 -18.87 7.36 -4.73
CA ASP A 72 -19.21 6.63 -3.51
C ASP A 72 -18.34 7.10 -2.34
N SER A 73 -18.98 7.64 -1.29
CA SER A 73 -18.28 8.21 -0.14
C SER A 73 -17.56 7.18 0.72
N LYS A 74 -18.03 5.92 0.74
CA LYS A 74 -17.37 4.85 1.48
C LYS A 74 -16.11 4.42 0.74
N ILE A 75 -16.19 4.21 -0.57
CA ILE A 75 -15.04 3.88 -1.42
C ILE A 75 -13.99 5.00 -1.36
N LYS A 76 -14.44 6.26 -1.41
CA LYS A 76 -13.56 7.41 -1.22
C LYS A 76 -12.79 7.33 0.09
N LEU A 77 -13.48 7.07 1.20
CA LEU A 77 -12.85 6.93 2.51
C LEU A 77 -11.86 5.76 2.56
N VAL A 78 -12.16 4.63 1.90
CA VAL A 78 -11.23 3.51 1.78
C VAL A 78 -9.95 3.96 1.08
N LYS A 79 -10.09 4.62 -0.08
CA LYS A 79 -8.95 5.12 -0.85
C LYS A 79 -8.08 6.09 -0.05
N GLU A 80 -8.69 7.08 0.61
CA GLU A 80 -7.97 8.04 1.46
C GLU A 80 -7.24 7.32 2.61
N THR A 81 -7.88 6.33 3.24
CA THR A 81 -7.25 5.54 4.30
C THR A 81 -6.07 4.72 3.79
N LEU A 82 -6.19 4.12 2.60
CA LEU A 82 -5.10 3.37 1.97
C LEU A 82 -3.92 4.29 1.64
N ASP A 83 -4.18 5.47 1.07
CA ASP A 83 -3.15 6.48 0.80
C ASP A 83 -2.39 6.88 2.06
N ASP A 84 -3.10 7.11 3.17
CA ASP A 84 -2.48 7.45 4.46
C ASP A 84 -1.63 6.30 5.02
N ILE A 85 -2.09 5.05 4.88
CA ILE A 85 -1.33 3.85 5.29
C ILE A 85 -0.05 3.73 4.46
N TYR A 86 -0.15 3.81 3.14
CA TYR A 86 1.00 3.65 2.23
C TYR A 86 2.02 4.78 2.39
N LYS A 87 1.55 6.01 2.56
CA LYS A 87 2.41 7.16 2.86
C LYS A 87 3.15 6.94 4.17
N SER A 88 2.44 6.54 5.22
CA SER A 88 3.04 6.24 6.53
C SER A 88 4.06 5.11 6.43
N PHE A 89 3.76 4.05 5.68
CA PHE A 89 4.68 2.96 5.40
C PHE A 89 5.98 3.48 4.77
N ASN A 90 5.86 4.19 3.63
CA ASN A 90 7.02 4.72 2.90
C ASN A 90 7.84 5.72 3.72
N GLN A 91 7.22 6.51 4.59
CA GLN A 91 7.93 7.43 5.48
C GLN A 91 8.82 6.70 6.50
N ASN A 92 8.34 5.58 7.05
CA ASN A 92 9.11 4.77 8.00
C ASN A 92 10.29 4.03 7.34
N ILE A 93 10.21 3.73 6.03
CA ILE A 93 11.32 3.16 5.25
C ILE A 93 12.44 4.20 5.03
N ILE A 94 12.11 5.49 4.87
CA ILE A 94 13.10 6.55 4.60
C ILE A 94 13.96 6.88 5.82
N THR A 95 13.51 6.52 7.02
CA THR A 95 14.17 6.99 8.26
C THR A 95 15.48 6.26 8.57
N GLU A 96 15.76 5.09 8.02
CA GLU A 96 17.06 4.41 8.25
C GLU A 96 18.21 4.95 7.38
N ASP A 97 17.92 5.45 6.17
CA ASP A 97 18.95 5.99 5.26
C ASP A 97 19.42 7.41 5.65
N GLU A 98 18.56 8.24 6.28
CA GLU A 98 18.94 9.61 6.68
C GLU A 98 19.67 9.67 8.04
N ILE A 99 19.47 8.71 8.95
CA ILE A 99 20.12 8.71 10.27
C ILE A 99 21.63 8.39 10.16
N MET A 100 22.06 7.66 9.12
CA MET A 100 23.48 7.33 8.94
C MET A 100 24.35 8.47 8.37
N HIS A 101 23.75 9.60 7.97
CA HIS A 101 24.49 10.73 7.39
C HIS A 101 24.68 11.93 8.33
N GLU A 102 24.11 11.94 9.54
CA GLU A 102 24.33 13.03 10.51
C GLU A 102 25.51 12.80 11.48
N ASP A 103 26.05 11.58 11.56
CA ASP A 103 27.13 11.24 12.52
C ASP A 103 28.57 11.40 11.96
N ASP A 104 28.74 11.74 10.68
CA ASP A 104 30.07 11.83 10.03
C ASP A 104 30.65 13.28 9.96
N ASP A 105 29.98 14.27 10.55
CA ASP A 105 30.37 15.70 10.51
C ASP A 105 30.91 16.25 11.85
N PHE A 106 31.76 15.49 12.58
CA PHE A 106 32.51 16.00 13.75
C PHE A 106 34.00 15.64 13.79
#